data_AF-A0A0A9EHC8-F1
#
_entry.id   AF-A0A0A9EHC8-F1
#
_cell.length_a   1.000
_cell.length_b   1.000
_cell.length_c   1.000
_cell.angle_alpha   90.00
_cell.angle_beta   90.00
_cell.angle_gamma   90.00
#
_symmetry.space_group_name_H-M   'P 1'
#
loop_
_entity.id
_entity.type
_entity.pdbx_description
1 polymer ?
#
loop_
_entity_poly.entity_id
_entity_poly.type
_entity_poly.pdbx_seq_one_letter_code
_entity_poly.pdbx_strand_id
1 'polypeptide(L)'
;MEFGCPTFVSVCDPEMGFEKIVKIAHARGVCKQQDIISTVRDEQEQAVQCMDAFLRVLTSIPGIDSHDANALAQAIGSIEAIAKASKGFILENTDLSTDKAERVVRFFRDPLYSLSPKIN
;
A
#
# COMPACT_ATOMS: atom_id res chain seq x y z
N MET A 1 5.32 -10.47 6.67
CA MET A 1 6.27 -11.46 6.13
C MET A 1 6.09 -11.42 4.63
N GLU A 2 7.04 -10.83 3.89
CA GLU A 2 6.97 -10.83 2.42
C GLU A 2 7.34 -12.23 1.91
N PHE A 3 6.47 -12.83 1.09
CA PHE A 3 6.80 -14.09 0.43
C PHE A 3 7.98 -13.87 -0.53
N GLY A 4 9.08 -14.59 -0.32
CA GLY A 4 10.26 -14.56 -1.20
C GLY A 4 11.50 -13.85 -0.62
N CYS A 5 11.38 -13.11 0.48
CA CYS A 5 12.51 -12.47 1.18
C CYS A 5 12.66 -13.06 2.60
N PRO A 6 13.40 -14.18 2.78
CA PRO A 6 13.64 -14.71 4.11
C PRO A 6 14.44 -13.70 4.96
N THR A 7 14.02 -13.50 6.20
CA THR A 7 14.76 -12.67 7.16
C THR A 7 15.99 -13.42 7.64
N PHE A 8 17.18 -12.92 7.31
CA PHE A 8 18.43 -13.46 7.81
C PHE A 8 18.82 -12.78 9.12
N VAL A 9 19.31 -13.59 10.06
CA VAL A 9 19.82 -13.11 11.35
C VAL A 9 21.32 -13.41 11.39
N SER A 10 22.15 -12.37 11.33
CA SER A 10 23.61 -12.53 11.41
C SER A 10 24.03 -13.01 12.80
N VAL A 11 25.01 -13.92 12.85
CA VAL A 11 25.58 -14.47 14.08
C VAL A 11 27.09 -14.55 13.93
N CYS A 12 27.83 -14.24 15.00
CA CYS A 12 29.29 -14.25 14.98
C CYS A 12 29.87 -15.61 15.35
N ASP A 13 29.11 -16.42 16.10
CA ASP A 13 29.51 -17.73 16.60
C ASP A 13 28.25 -18.59 16.89
N PRO A 14 28.41 -19.91 17.09
CA PRO A 14 27.30 -20.81 17.37
C PRO A 14 26.54 -20.53 18.67
N GLU A 15 27.20 -19.97 19.69
CA GLU A 15 26.58 -19.68 20.99
C GLU A 15 25.58 -18.52 20.85
N MET A 16 25.98 -17.44 20.17
CA MET A 16 25.09 -16.35 19.77
C MET A 16 23.96 -16.87 18.88
N GLY A 17 24.24 -17.82 17.99
CA GLY A 17 23.23 -18.48 17.17
C GLY A 17 22.15 -19.16 18.00
N PHE A 18 22.56 -19.97 18.99
CA PHE A 18 21.65 -20.62 19.91
C PHE A 18 20.83 -19.61 20.73
N GLU A 19 21.48 -18.59 21.29
CA GLU A 19 20.82 -17.53 22.05
C GLU A 19 19.73 -16.85 21.22
N LYS A 20 20.02 -16.50 19.96
CA LYS A 20 19.03 -15.86 19.07
C LYS A 20 17.86 -16.78 18.74
N ILE A 21 18.12 -18.07 18.51
CA ILE A 21 17.05 -19.07 18.30
C ILE A 21 16.12 -19.11 19.51
N VAL A 22 16.67 -19.22 20.72
CA VAL A 22 15.86 -19.28 21.96
C VAL A 22 15.07 -17.99 22.17
N LYS A 23 15.69 -16.82 21.96
CA LYS A 23 15.00 -15.53 22.08
C LYS A 23 13.85 -15.39 21.09
N ILE A 24 14.03 -15.78 19.83
CA ILE A 24 12.97 -15.76 18.81
C ILE A 24 11.84 -16.71 19.20
N ALA A 25 12.17 -17.93 19.63
CA ALA A 25 11.18 -18.91 20.07
C ALA A 25 10.37 -18.40 21.28
N HIS A 26 11.04 -17.84 22.28
CA HIS A 26 10.41 -17.26 23.47
C HIS A 26 9.51 -16.07 23.11
N ALA A 27 10.04 -15.09 22.36
CA ALA A 27 9.27 -13.92 21.91
C ALA A 27 8.01 -14.36 21.15
N ARG A 28 8.13 -15.34 20.25
CA ARG A 28 6.98 -15.90 19.52
C ARG A 28 5.96 -16.57 20.45
N GLY A 29 6.43 -17.28 21.49
CA GLY A 29 5.57 -17.87 22.52
C GLY A 29 4.77 -16.80 23.29
N VAL A 30 5.45 -15.74 23.72
CA VAL A 30 4.84 -14.60 24.42
C VAL A 30 3.82 -13.88 23.52
N CYS A 31 4.19 -13.58 22.27
CA CYS A 31 3.28 -12.94 21.31
C CYS A 31 2.02 -13.77 21.06
N LYS A 32 2.14 -15.11 21.01
CA LYS A 32 0.98 -16.00 20.85
C LYS A 32 0.09 -16.00 22.10
N GLN A 33 0.67 -15.99 23.29
CA GLN A 33 -0.09 -15.97 24.55
C GLN A 33 -0.88 -14.68 24.73
N GLN A 34 -0.31 -13.55 24.30
CA GLN A 34 -0.90 -12.22 24.40
C GLN A 34 -1.77 -11.85 23.19
N ASP A 35 -1.98 -12.77 22.25
CA ASP A 35 -2.70 -12.54 20.99
C ASP A 35 -2.20 -11.32 20.19
N ILE A 36 -0.89 -11.03 20.26
CA ILE A 36 -0.28 -9.86 19.59
C ILE A 36 -0.49 -9.90 18.08
N ILE A 37 -0.65 -11.09 17.49
CA ILE A 37 -0.90 -11.23 16.05
C ILE A 37 -2.25 -10.62 15.66
N SER A 38 -3.30 -10.77 16.48
CA SER A 38 -4.58 -10.13 16.19
C SER A 38 -4.46 -8.61 16.35
N THR A 39 -3.83 -8.15 17.44
CA THR A 39 -3.61 -6.72 17.70
C THR A 39 -2.85 -6.04 16.57
N VAL A 40 -1.74 -6.64 16.11
CA VAL A 40 -0.94 -6.10 14.99
C VAL A 40 -1.73 -6.10 13.68
N ARG A 41 -2.61 -7.09 13.46
CA ARG A 41 -3.49 -7.11 12.28
C ARG A 41 -4.52 -5.99 12.34
N ASP A 42 -5.12 -5.77 13.50
CA ASP A 42 -6.10 -4.69 13.72
C ASP A 42 -5.45 -3.31 13.56
N GLU A 43 -4.25 -3.12 14.12
CA GLU A 43 -3.45 -1.91 13.94
C GLU A 43 -3.07 -1.68 12.46
N GLN A 44 -2.68 -2.74 11.75
CA GLN A 44 -2.36 -2.67 10.32
C GLN A 44 -3.59 -2.29 9.50
N GLU A 45 -4.74 -2.90 9.79
CA GLU A 45 -6.01 -2.58 9.13
C GLU A 45 -6.43 -1.13 9.41
N GLN A 46 -6.35 -0.69 10.66
CA GLN A 46 -6.64 0.69 11.03
C GLN A 46 -5.70 1.69 10.36
N ALA A 47 -4.41 1.35 10.23
CA ALA A 47 -3.42 2.20 9.56
C ALA A 47 -3.72 2.39 8.06
N VAL A 48 -4.23 1.36 7.37
CA VAL A 48 -4.56 1.46 5.94
C VAL A 48 -5.96 2.02 5.66
N GLN A 49 -6.86 1.99 6.65
CA GLN A 49 -8.21 2.55 6.53
C GLN A 49 -8.25 4.09 6.63
N CYS A 50 -7.16 4.73 7.06
CA CYS A 50 -7.13 6.19 7.19
C CYS A 50 -7.15 6.90 5.82
N MET A 51 -7.78 8.07 5.78
CA MET A 51 -7.84 8.90 4.56
C MET A 51 -6.42 9.30 4.07
N ASP A 52 -5.45 9.45 4.96
CA ASP A 52 -4.06 9.73 4.58
C ASP A 52 -3.47 8.58 3.74
N ALA A 53 -3.68 7.32 4.13
CA ALA A 53 -3.23 6.17 3.37
C ALA A 53 -3.91 6.12 1.99
N PHE A 54 -5.21 6.40 1.93
CA PHE A 54 -5.95 6.51 0.67
C PHE A 54 -5.36 7.58 -0.27
N LEU A 55 -5.13 8.80 0.25
CA LEU A 55 -4.57 9.90 -0.53
C LEU A 55 -3.14 9.62 -0.98
N ARG A 56 -2.31 8.94 -0.17
CA ARG A 56 -0.97 8.51 -0.57
C ARG A 56 -0.99 7.53 -1.74
N VAL A 57 -1.96 6.62 -1.77
CA VAL A 57 -2.11 5.68 -2.91
C VAL A 57 -2.39 6.45 -4.19
N LEU A 58 -3.33 7.40 -4.17
CA LEU A 58 -3.68 8.18 -5.36
C LEU A 58 -2.57 9.14 -5.81
N THR A 59 -1.90 9.81 -4.88
CA THR A 59 -0.77 10.71 -5.21
C THR A 59 0.50 9.98 -5.65
N SER A 60 0.56 8.65 -5.46
CA SER A 60 1.63 7.80 -6.05
C SER A 60 1.43 7.55 -7.55
N ILE A 61 0.28 7.94 -8.11
CA ILE A 61 0.05 7.99 -9.56
C ILE A 61 0.76 9.25 -10.08
N PRO A 62 1.65 9.15 -11.07
CA PRO A 62 2.43 10.30 -11.55
C PRO A 62 1.52 11.46 -11.95
N GLY A 63 1.84 12.69 -11.57
CA GLY A 63 1.06 13.87 -12.00
C GLY A 63 -0.40 13.92 -11.51
N ILE A 64 -0.75 13.10 -10.51
CA ILE A 64 -1.93 13.26 -9.68
C ILE A 64 -1.47 13.90 -8.37
N ASP A 65 -1.93 15.12 -8.12
CA ASP A 65 -1.60 15.85 -6.90
C ASP A 65 -2.66 15.62 -5.80
N SER A 66 -2.44 16.20 -4.62
CA SER A 66 -3.36 16.05 -3.50
C SER A 66 -4.76 16.58 -3.79
N HIS A 67 -4.89 17.60 -4.64
CA HIS A 67 -6.20 18.15 -5.00
C HIS A 67 -6.95 17.14 -5.87
N ASP A 68 -6.31 16.62 -6.91
CA ASP A 68 -6.90 15.59 -7.78
C ASP A 68 -7.28 14.33 -6.99
N ALA A 69 -6.41 13.90 -6.07
CA ALA A 69 -6.65 12.73 -5.23
C ALA A 69 -7.90 12.91 -4.36
N ASN A 70 -8.10 14.11 -3.78
CA ASN A 70 -9.30 14.43 -3.02
C ASN A 70 -10.55 14.48 -3.91
N ALA A 71 -10.46 15.06 -5.11
CA ALA A 71 -11.57 15.09 -6.06
C ALA A 71 -12.03 13.67 -6.43
N LEU A 72 -11.09 12.77 -6.74
CA LEU A 72 -11.37 11.35 -6.99
C LEU A 72 -11.97 10.65 -5.77
N ALA A 73 -11.43 10.90 -4.57
CA ALA A 73 -11.93 10.34 -3.32
C ALA A 73 -13.40 10.70 -3.07
N GLN A 74 -13.74 11.98 -3.28
CA GLN A 74 -15.08 12.51 -3.01
C GLN A 74 -16.09 12.09 -4.08
N ALA A 75 -15.70 12.10 -5.35
CA ALA A 75 -16.60 11.84 -6.47
C ALA A 75 -16.84 10.35 -6.73
N ILE A 76 -15.79 9.52 -6.60
CA ILE A 76 -15.82 8.11 -7.00
C ILE A 76 -15.80 7.18 -5.78
N GLY A 77 -15.12 7.60 -4.69
CA GLY A 77 -15.05 6.82 -3.47
C GLY A 77 -13.82 5.90 -3.44
N SER A 78 -14.02 4.59 -3.56
CA SER A 78 -12.97 3.61 -3.28
C SER A 78 -11.89 3.52 -4.38
N ILE A 79 -10.69 3.05 -4.01
CA ILE A 79 -9.60 2.78 -4.97
C ILE A 79 -10.04 1.78 -6.04
N GLU A 80 -10.82 0.75 -5.66
CA GLU A 80 -11.35 -0.22 -6.60
C GLU A 80 -12.30 0.43 -7.61
N ALA A 81 -13.18 1.33 -7.16
CA ALA A 81 -14.08 2.06 -8.03
C ALA A 81 -13.30 2.97 -8.99
N ILE A 82 -12.28 3.68 -8.49
CA ILE A 82 -11.39 4.52 -9.31
C ILE A 82 -10.64 3.68 -10.36
N ALA A 83 -10.12 2.51 -9.99
CA ALA A 83 -9.42 1.61 -10.91
C ALA A 83 -10.30 1.10 -12.06
N LYS A 84 -11.59 0.90 -11.78
CA LYS A 84 -12.59 0.45 -12.75
C LYS A 84 -13.30 1.58 -13.49
N ALA A 85 -13.20 2.83 -13.02
CA ALA A 85 -13.84 3.98 -13.62
C ALA A 85 -13.39 4.18 -15.08
N SER A 86 -14.32 4.55 -15.95
CA SER A 86 -13.99 4.96 -17.32
C SER A 86 -13.49 6.40 -17.32
N LYS A 87 -12.72 6.77 -18.36
CA LYS A 87 -12.26 8.15 -18.54
C LYS A 87 -13.42 9.15 -18.55
N GLY A 88 -14.51 8.82 -19.28
CA GLY A 88 -15.71 9.65 -19.34
C GLY A 88 -16.33 9.85 -17.95
N PHE A 89 -16.47 8.77 -17.18
CA PHE A 89 -17.02 8.84 -15.83
C PHE A 89 -16.17 9.71 -14.90
N ILE A 90 -14.83 9.62 -14.98
CA ILE A 90 -13.93 10.48 -14.20
C ILE A 90 -14.15 11.95 -14.58
N LEU A 91 -14.20 12.28 -15.87
CA LEU A 91 -14.36 13.67 -16.34
C LEU A 91 -15.76 14.25 -16.06
N GLU A 92 -16.79 13.41 -15.99
CA GLU A 92 -18.15 13.84 -15.66
C GLU A 92 -18.33 14.14 -14.17
N ASN A 93 -17.57 13.46 -13.29
CA ASN A 93 -17.76 13.53 -11.84
C ASN A 93 -16.63 14.27 -11.11
N THR A 94 -15.54 14.63 -11.80
CA THR A 94 -14.40 15.35 -11.21
C THR A 94 -13.98 16.52 -12.11
N ASP A 95 -13.20 17.44 -11.55
CA ASP A 95 -12.60 18.56 -12.28
C ASP A 95 -11.20 18.24 -12.84
N LEU A 96 -10.83 16.95 -12.91
CA LEU A 96 -9.57 16.51 -13.49
C LEU A 96 -9.50 16.88 -14.98
N SER A 97 -8.30 17.22 -15.44
CA SER A 97 -8.06 17.41 -16.86
C SER A 97 -8.16 16.09 -17.64
N THR A 98 -8.40 16.18 -18.95
CA THR A 98 -8.43 15.02 -19.84
C THR A 98 -7.17 14.15 -19.76
N ASP A 99 -6.00 14.78 -19.59
CA ASP A 99 -4.73 14.09 -19.47
C ASP A 99 -4.58 13.38 -18.12
N LYS A 100 -5.02 14.02 -17.02
CA LYS A 100 -5.00 13.41 -15.68
C LYS A 100 -5.96 12.23 -15.61
N ALA A 101 -7.17 12.36 -16.16
CA ALA A 101 -8.14 11.26 -16.23
C ALA A 101 -7.63 10.09 -17.07
N GLU A 102 -7.02 10.35 -18.24
CA GLU A 102 -6.36 9.32 -19.05
C GLU A 102 -5.26 8.60 -18.26
N ARG A 103 -4.46 9.36 -17.51
CA ARG A 103 -3.36 8.82 -16.74
C ARG A 103 -3.81 7.89 -15.63
N VAL A 104 -4.88 8.23 -14.91
CA VAL A 104 -5.49 7.34 -13.91
C VAL A 104 -5.94 6.03 -14.55
N VAL A 105 -6.66 6.11 -15.68
CA VAL A 105 -7.13 4.91 -16.40
C VAL A 105 -5.97 4.05 -16.89
N ARG A 106 -4.95 4.64 -17.51
CA ARG A 106 -3.76 3.91 -17.96
C ARG A 106 -2.99 3.29 -16.80
N PHE A 107 -2.84 4.00 -15.68
CA PHE A 107 -2.14 3.46 -14.52
C PHE A 107 -2.74 2.15 -14.01
N PHE A 108 -4.08 2.02 -13.99
CA PHE A 108 -4.71 0.79 -13.52
C PHE A 108 -4.88 -0.29 -14.59
N ARG A 109 -4.84 0.06 -15.88
CA ARG A 109 -5.19 -0.87 -16.98
C ARG A 109 -4.04 -1.22 -17.92
N ASP A 110 -2.96 -0.46 -17.91
CA ASP A 110 -1.78 -0.65 -18.75
C ASP A 110 -0.58 -1.02 -17.85
N PRO A 111 -0.24 -2.32 -17.74
CA PRO A 111 0.88 -2.78 -16.92
C PRO A 111 2.22 -2.19 -17.32
N LEU A 112 2.42 -1.88 -18.61
CA LEU A 112 3.65 -1.26 -19.08
C LEU A 112 3.74 0.17 -18.57
N TYR A 113 2.61 0.89 -18.56
CA TYR A 113 2.55 2.24 -18.02
C TYR A 113 2.79 2.28 -16.51
N SER A 114 2.19 1.36 -15.75
CA SER A 114 2.27 1.37 -14.28
C SER A 114 3.63 0.95 -13.74
N LEU A 115 4.32 0.04 -14.43
CA LEU A 115 5.65 -0.48 -14.06
C LEU A 115 6.80 0.35 -14.64
N SER A 116 6.53 1.28 -15.55
CA SER A 116 7.57 2.13 -16.14
C SER A 116 8.19 3.05 -15.08
N PRO A 117 9.51 3.35 -15.17
CA PRO A 117 10.14 4.35 -14.34
C PRO A 117 9.43 5.69 -14.51
N LYS A 118 8.88 6.19 -13.41
CA LYS A 118 8.19 7.48 -13.36
C LYS A 118 9.27 8.54 -13.11
N ILE A 119 9.92 8.99 -14.17
CA ILE A 119 10.89 10.08 -14.09
C ILE A 119 10.08 11.37 -13.88
N ASN A 120 10.25 11.99 -12.71
CA ASN A 120 9.64 13.27 -12.36
C ASN A 120 10.27 14.42 -13.15
#